data_AF-A0A7R9DXL0-F1
#
_entry.id   AF-A0A7R9DXL0-F1
#
_cell.length_a   1.000
_cell.length_b   1.000
_cell.length_c   1.000
_cell.angle_alpha   90.00
_cell.angle_beta   90.00
_cell.angle_gamma   90.00
#
_symmetry.space_group_name_H-M   'P 1'
#
loop_
_entity.id
_entity.type
_entity.pdbx_description
1 polymer ?
#
loop_
_entity_poly.entity_id
_entity_poly.type
_entity_poly.pdbx_seq_one_letter_code
_entity_poly.pdbx_strand_id
1 'polypeptide(L)'
;MFQNTFQSGFLSILYSCGSRPLAIWGQKVRNGHIKRITDQEVKSLVLELAGTNVATTYIYCPPDPKGSLAIKLPFLVMILKNMNRYFTFEIQVVDDKDMRRRFRVSNYQSTTRVRPFTCTMPIGLNCGWNQVLSPFSRGVDLS
;
A
#
# COMPACT_ATOMS: atom_id res chain seq x y z
N MET A 1 -4.78 -15.97 1.77
CA MET A 1 -3.33 -16.20 1.94
C MET A 1 -2.95 -16.37 3.40
N PHE A 2 -3.34 -15.45 4.28
CA PHE A 2 -3.03 -15.44 5.72
C PHE A 2 -4.20 -15.90 6.62
N GLN A 3 -5.22 -16.56 6.05
CA GLN A 3 -6.43 -16.94 6.78
C GLN A 3 -6.14 -17.90 7.95
N ASN A 4 -5.21 -18.83 7.76
CA ASN A 4 -4.85 -19.86 8.74
C ASN A 4 -3.53 -19.56 9.46
N THR A 5 -2.92 -18.39 9.23
CA THR A 5 -1.71 -17.98 9.92
C THR A 5 -2.07 -17.20 11.18
N PHE A 6 -1.30 -17.39 12.25
CA PHE A 6 -1.43 -16.60 13.47
C PHE A 6 -1.17 -15.11 13.16
N GLN A 7 -2.13 -14.25 13.48
CA GLN A 7 -2.06 -12.80 13.26
C GLN A 7 -2.14 -12.08 14.61
N SER A 8 -1.02 -11.99 15.31
CA SER A 8 -0.88 -11.21 16.54
C SER A 8 0.38 -10.36 16.47
N GLY A 9 0.35 -9.16 17.07
CA GLY A 9 1.44 -8.20 16.99
C GLY A 9 1.59 -7.63 15.58
N PHE A 10 2.69 -7.95 14.91
CA PHE A 10 3.06 -7.38 13.61
C PHE A 10 3.07 -8.43 12.51
N LEU A 11 2.49 -8.10 11.36
CA LEU A 11 2.57 -8.88 10.14
C LEU A 11 3.21 -8.05 9.03
N SER A 12 4.40 -8.44 8.59
CA SER A 12 5.04 -7.81 7.43
C SER A 12 4.61 -8.50 6.14
N ILE A 13 4.04 -7.72 5.20
CA ILE A 13 3.65 -8.19 3.87
C ILE A 13 4.69 -7.85 2.79
N LEU A 14 5.62 -6.94 3.07
CA LEU A 14 6.71 -6.55 2.19
C LEU A 14 7.91 -6.13 3.03
N TYR A 15 9.06 -6.73 2.77
CA TYR A 15 10.32 -6.40 3.44
C TYR A 15 11.46 -6.36 2.43
N SER A 16 11.98 -5.16 2.15
CA SER A 16 12.95 -4.89 1.07
C SER A 16 14.30 -5.61 1.25
N CYS A 17 14.73 -5.86 2.48
CA CYS A 17 15.99 -6.57 2.77
C CYS A 17 15.85 -8.10 2.68
N GLY A 18 14.64 -8.62 2.50
CA GLY A 18 14.41 -10.05 2.30
C GLY A 18 15.04 -10.58 1.00
N SER A 19 15.26 -11.88 0.91
CA SER A 19 15.79 -12.54 -0.29
C SER A 19 14.85 -12.42 -1.49
N ARG A 20 13.53 -12.51 -1.25
CA ARG A 20 12.47 -12.34 -2.26
C ARG A 20 11.38 -11.39 -1.75
N PRO A 21 11.60 -10.05 -1.77
CA PRO A 21 10.69 -9.06 -1.19
C PRO A 21 9.30 -9.06 -1.84
N LEU A 22 9.22 -9.46 -3.11
CA LEU A 22 7.99 -9.49 -3.91
C LEU A 22 7.44 -10.91 -4.10
N ALA A 23 7.79 -11.86 -3.22
CA ALA A 23 7.36 -13.26 -3.34
C ALA A 23 5.83 -13.45 -3.43
N ILE A 24 5.07 -12.59 -2.75
CA ILE A 24 3.60 -12.60 -2.74
C ILE A 24 2.99 -11.45 -3.55
N TRP A 25 3.80 -10.72 -4.33
CA TRP A 25 3.38 -9.52 -5.05
C TRP A 25 3.47 -9.73 -6.56
N GLY A 26 2.42 -9.35 -7.27
CA GLY A 26 2.47 -9.16 -8.71
C GLY A 26 3.10 -7.80 -9.05
N GLN A 27 3.71 -7.72 -10.23
CA GLN A 27 4.34 -6.50 -10.74
C GLN A 27 3.71 -6.11 -12.07
N LYS A 28 3.46 -4.81 -12.26
CA LYS A 28 3.11 -4.25 -13.56
C LYS A 28 3.98 -3.02 -13.80
N VAL A 29 4.71 -3.02 -14.90
CA VAL A 29 5.66 -1.96 -15.24
C VAL A 29 5.47 -1.57 -16.70
N ARG A 30 5.24 -0.29 -16.95
CA ARG A 30 5.22 0.29 -18.31
C ARG A 30 5.85 1.68 -18.23
N ASN A 31 6.95 1.87 -18.96
CA ASN A 31 7.74 3.10 -18.95
C ASN A 31 8.22 3.50 -17.55
N GLY A 32 8.80 2.53 -16.83
CA GLY A 32 9.28 2.68 -15.46
C GLY A 32 10.15 1.49 -15.06
N HIS A 33 10.47 1.39 -13.78
CA HIS A 33 11.21 0.28 -13.21
C HIS A 33 10.80 -0.02 -11.77
N ILE A 34 11.07 -1.26 -11.36
CA ILE A 34 11.04 -1.71 -9.97
C ILE A 34 12.43 -2.25 -9.69
N LYS A 35 13.17 -1.62 -8.77
CA LYS A 35 14.56 -1.98 -8.47
C LYS A 35 14.78 -1.98 -6.97
N ARG A 36 15.67 -2.87 -6.52
CA ARG A 36 16.18 -2.83 -5.15
C ARG A 36 17.49 -2.05 -5.14
N ILE A 37 17.54 -0.98 -4.37
CA ILE A 37 18.70 -0.08 -4.27
C ILE A 37 19.11 0.11 -2.81
N THR A 38 20.34 0.55 -2.57
CA THR A 38 20.79 0.96 -1.24
C THR A 38 20.50 2.44 -1.06
N ASP A 39 19.62 2.78 -0.12
CA ASP A 39 19.36 4.19 0.22
C ASP A 39 20.46 4.72 1.16
N GLN A 40 20.93 5.93 0.89
CA GLN A 40 22.07 6.52 1.62
C GLN A 40 21.70 7.04 3.01
N GLU A 41 20.45 7.48 3.22
CA GLU A 41 19.99 8.04 4.50
C GLU A 41 19.76 6.92 5.52
N VAL A 42 19.06 5.86 5.11
CA VAL A 42 18.78 4.69 5.99
C VAL A 42 19.85 3.61 5.94
N LYS A 43 20.83 3.72 5.03
CA LYS A 43 21.93 2.75 4.82
C LYS A 43 21.44 1.30 4.69
N SER A 44 20.32 1.11 4.02
CA SER A 44 19.63 -0.18 3.90
C SER A 44 19.07 -0.39 2.50
N LEU A 45 18.73 -1.63 2.18
CA LEU A 45 18.07 -1.97 0.92
C LEU A 45 16.62 -1.51 0.94
N VAL A 46 16.23 -0.77 -0.09
CA VAL A 46 14.88 -0.28 -0.30
C VAL A 46 14.37 -0.72 -1.66
N LEU A 47 13.06 -0.87 -1.79
CA LEU A 47 12.42 -1.17 -3.06
C LEU A 47 11.94 0.13 -3.68
N GLU A 48 12.58 0.54 -4.77
CA GLU A 48 12.22 1.72 -5.55
C GLU A 48 11.27 1.34 -6.68
N LEU A 49 10.14 2.03 -6.75
CA LEU A 49 9.19 1.97 -7.86
C LEU A 49 9.12 3.36 -8.48
N ALA A 50 9.52 3.49 -9.74
CA ALA A 50 9.49 4.76 -10.46
C ALA A 50 8.95 4.55 -11.87
N GLY A 51 8.11 5.47 -12.32
CA GLY A 51 7.58 5.47 -13.69
C GLY A 51 7.06 6.84 -14.07
N THR A 52 6.79 7.04 -15.36
CA THR A 52 6.25 8.30 -15.87
C THR A 52 4.77 8.49 -15.51
N ASN A 53 4.02 7.40 -15.35
CA ASN A 53 2.62 7.41 -14.98
C ASN A 53 2.35 6.49 -13.79
N VAL A 54 1.78 7.05 -12.73
CA VAL A 54 1.45 6.35 -11.47
C VAL A 54 0.48 5.18 -11.69
N ALA A 55 -0.37 5.24 -12.71
CA ALA A 55 -1.34 4.18 -13.03
C ALA A 55 -0.72 3.00 -13.81
N THR A 56 0.52 3.13 -14.31
CA THR A 56 1.12 2.14 -15.21
C THR A 56 2.31 1.39 -14.61
N THR A 57 2.83 1.84 -13.47
CA THR A 57 3.91 1.17 -12.73
C THR A 57 3.51 0.99 -11.27
N TYR A 58 3.16 -0.24 -10.90
CA TYR A 58 2.72 -0.58 -9.53
C TYR A 58 2.97 -2.06 -9.20
N ILE A 59 2.96 -2.35 -7.91
CA ILE A 59 2.90 -3.70 -7.36
C ILE A 59 1.52 -3.93 -6.74
N TYR A 60 1.07 -5.17 -6.74
CA TYR A 60 -0.23 -5.54 -6.20
C TYR A 60 -0.15 -6.88 -5.47
N CYS A 61 -0.95 -7.04 -4.43
CA CYS A 61 -0.97 -8.23 -3.60
C CYS A 61 -2.42 -8.53 -3.18
N PRO A 62 -2.90 -9.78 -3.35
CA PRO A 62 -2.18 -10.94 -3.89
C PRO A 62 -1.99 -10.87 -5.42
N PRO A 63 -1.11 -11.69 -6.02
CA PRO A 63 -0.87 -11.69 -7.47
C PRO A 63 -2.05 -12.31 -8.25
N ASP A 64 -2.80 -13.20 -7.62
CA ASP A 64 -4.06 -13.71 -8.15
C ASP A 64 -5.19 -12.70 -7.88
N PRO A 65 -5.85 -12.16 -8.93
CA PRO A 65 -6.97 -11.23 -8.77
C PRO A 65 -8.18 -11.80 -8.01
N LYS A 66 -8.33 -13.13 -7.99
CA LYS A 66 -9.40 -13.81 -7.22
C LYS A 66 -9.00 -14.05 -5.77
N GLY A 67 -7.71 -13.95 -5.45
CA GLY A 67 -7.17 -14.18 -4.12
C GLY A 67 -7.54 -13.06 -3.13
N SER A 68 -7.42 -13.39 -1.84
CA SER A 68 -7.46 -12.41 -0.74
C SER A 68 -6.31 -12.66 0.22
N LEU A 69 -5.77 -11.58 0.81
CA LEU A 69 -4.78 -11.68 1.86
C LEU A 69 -5.38 -12.26 3.15
N ALA A 70 -6.65 -11.93 3.46
CA ALA A 70 -7.33 -12.32 4.70
C ALA A 70 -6.61 -11.83 5.98
N ILE A 71 -6.11 -10.59 5.96
CA ILE A 71 -5.49 -9.93 7.11
C ILE A 71 -6.57 -9.28 7.96
N LYS A 72 -6.55 -9.52 9.27
CA LYS A 72 -7.52 -9.03 10.26
C LYS A 72 -6.98 -7.90 11.13
N LEU A 73 -5.70 -7.54 10.96
CA LEU A 73 -5.07 -6.49 11.77
C LEU A 73 -5.66 -5.10 11.42
N PRO A 74 -5.96 -4.27 12.43
CA PRO A 74 -6.71 -3.02 12.24
C PRO A 74 -5.87 -1.84 11.69
N PHE A 75 -4.55 -1.98 11.63
CA PHE A 75 -3.64 -0.90 11.22
C PHE A 75 -2.74 -1.38 10.09
N LEU A 76 -2.62 -0.57 9.04
CA LEU A 76 -1.50 -0.68 8.10
C LEU A 76 -0.47 0.38 8.45
N VAL A 77 0.78 -0.05 8.49
CA VAL A 77 1.94 0.84 8.58
C VAL A 77 2.76 0.68 7.31
N MET A 78 3.08 1.80 6.67
CA MET A 78 4.01 1.82 5.55
C MET A 78 5.12 2.83 5.81
N ILE A 79 6.34 2.44 5.48
CA ILE A 79 7.51 3.32 5.54
C ILE A 79 7.86 3.70 4.11
N LEU A 80 7.72 4.98 3.78
CA LEU A 80 7.84 5.52 2.42
C LEU A 80 8.89 6.63 2.39
N LYS A 81 9.62 6.77 1.29
CA LYS A 81 10.40 7.98 1.02
C LYS A 81 9.62 8.89 0.06
N ASN A 82 9.40 10.14 0.45
CA ASN A 82 8.80 11.14 -0.42
C ASN A 82 9.84 11.64 -1.43
N MET A 83 9.66 11.22 -2.68
CA MET A 83 10.53 11.58 -3.81
C MET A 83 10.07 12.86 -4.52
N ASN A 84 9.13 13.61 -3.94
CA ASN A 84 8.47 14.78 -4.55
C ASN A 84 7.87 14.48 -5.94
N ARG A 85 7.25 13.29 -6.07
CA ARG A 85 6.56 12.81 -7.27
C ARG A 85 5.17 12.30 -6.92
N TYR A 86 4.31 12.17 -7.91
CA TYR A 86 2.98 11.61 -7.70
C TYR A 86 3.03 10.17 -7.21
N PHE A 87 2.35 9.93 -6.10
CA PHE A 87 2.28 8.68 -5.39
C PHE A 87 0.84 8.39 -4.99
N THR A 88 0.47 7.12 -5.09
CA THR A 88 -0.84 6.62 -4.66
C THR A 88 -0.70 5.17 -4.20
N PHE A 89 -1.52 4.78 -3.23
CA PHE A 89 -1.71 3.38 -2.88
C PHE A 89 -3.21 3.09 -2.75
N GLU A 90 -3.56 1.82 -2.98
CA GLU A 90 -4.94 1.34 -2.84
C GLU A 90 -4.99 0.14 -1.92
N ILE A 91 -6.04 0.09 -1.10
CA ILE A 91 -6.33 -1.03 -0.21
C ILE A 91 -7.79 -1.39 -0.39
N GLN A 92 -8.05 -2.70 -0.50
CA GLN A 92 -9.41 -3.23 -0.51
C GLN A 92 -9.70 -3.87 0.84
N VAL A 93 -10.81 -3.47 1.44
CA VAL A 93 -11.32 -3.99 2.72
C VAL A 93 -12.67 -4.63 2.46
N VAL A 94 -12.96 -5.73 3.17
CA VAL A 94 -14.28 -6.35 3.20
C VAL A 94 -14.97 -5.86 4.47
N ASP A 95 -16.18 -5.32 4.33
CA ASP A 95 -16.98 -4.88 5.48
C ASP A 95 -17.80 -6.02 6.11
N ASP A 96 -18.57 -5.68 7.14
CA ASP A 96 -19.48 -6.58 7.86
C ASP A 96 -20.61 -7.15 6.98
N LYS A 97 -20.90 -6.52 5.85
CA LYS A 97 -21.91 -6.95 4.86
C LYS A 97 -21.30 -7.72 3.69
N ASP A 98 -20.06 -8.17 3.83
CA ASP A 98 -19.28 -8.84 2.79
C ASP A 98 -19.11 -7.98 1.51
N MET A 99 -19.22 -6.65 1.65
CA MET A 99 -19.01 -5.73 0.55
C MET A 99 -17.55 -5.30 0.50
N ARG A 100 -16.99 -5.31 -0.71
CA ARG A 100 -15.63 -4.86 -0.96
C ARG A 100 -15.59 -3.35 -1.14
N ARG A 101 -14.93 -2.65 -0.22
CA ARG A 101 -14.66 -1.21 -0.26
C ARG A 101 -13.21 -0.94 -0.61
N ARG A 102 -12.97 0.06 -1.46
CA ARG A 102 -11.62 0.47 -1.87
C ARG A 102 -11.25 1.80 -1.25
N PHE A 103 -10.11 1.88 -0.59
CA PHE A 103 -9.51 3.11 -0.13
C PHE A 103 -8.32 3.42 -1.03
N ARG A 104 -8.38 4.55 -1.73
CA ARG A 104 -7.28 5.10 -2.52
C ARG A 104 -6.73 6.31 -1.80
N VAL A 105 -5.44 6.32 -1.54
CA VAL A 105 -4.77 7.43 -0.86
C VAL A 105 -3.69 7.97 -1.78
N SER A 106 -3.72 9.26 -2.09
CA SER A 106 -2.79 9.88 -3.04
C SER A 106 -2.34 11.28 -2.64
N ASN A 107 -1.14 11.66 -3.08
CA ASN A 107 -0.54 12.97 -2.76
C ASN A 107 -0.87 14.08 -3.78
N TYR A 108 -1.63 13.75 -4.83
CA TYR A 108 -2.09 14.68 -5.87
C TYR A 108 -3.58 15.02 -5.75
N GLN A 109 -4.25 14.46 -4.74
CA GLN A 109 -5.62 14.78 -4.42
C GLN A 109 -5.65 15.72 -3.22
N SER A 110 -6.52 16.72 -3.23
CA SER A 110 -6.66 17.71 -2.15
C SER A 110 -7.87 17.48 -1.26
N THR A 111 -8.89 16.78 -1.75
CA THR A 111 -10.16 16.58 -1.03
C THR A 111 -10.53 15.11 -0.92
N THR A 112 -11.05 14.73 0.24
CA THR A 112 -11.65 13.42 0.43
C THR A 112 -12.94 13.32 -0.37
N ARG A 113 -13.12 12.23 -1.11
CA ARG A 113 -14.36 11.93 -1.84
C ARG A 113 -14.81 10.51 -1.51
N VAL A 114 -16.04 10.40 -1.04
CA VAL A 114 -16.65 9.13 -0.68
C VAL A 114 -17.66 8.74 -1.76
N ARG A 115 -17.49 7.55 -2.32
CA ARG A 115 -18.43 6.87 -3.21
C ARG A 115 -18.80 5.51 -2.60
N PRO A 116 -19.92 4.89 -3.00
CA PRO A 116 -20.40 3.65 -2.37
C PRO A 116 -19.35 2.54 -2.21
N PHE A 117 -18.47 2.37 -3.21
CA PHE A 117 -17.43 1.34 -3.21
C PHE A 117 -16.00 1.88 -3.14
N THR A 118 -15.81 3.20 -3.13
CA THR A 118 -14.47 3.79 -3.20
C THR A 118 -14.41 5.08 -2.39
N CYS A 119 -13.47 5.14 -1.46
CA CYS A 119 -13.07 6.36 -0.79
C CYS A 119 -11.71 6.79 -1.32
N THR A 120 -11.61 8.03 -1.79
CA THR A 120 -10.35 8.63 -2.20
C THR A 120 -9.95 9.68 -1.18
N MET A 121 -8.74 9.59 -0.62
CA MET A 121 -8.27 10.46 0.47
C MET A 121 -6.92 11.12 0.09
N PRO A 122 -6.70 12.38 0.47
CA PRO A 122 -5.41 13.04 0.31
C PRO A 122 -4.38 12.49 1.31
N ILE A 123 -3.09 12.53 0.96
CA ILE A 123 -1.99 12.33 1.91
C ILE A 123 -0.96 13.45 1.81
N GLY A 124 -0.65 14.06 2.95
CA GLY A 124 0.50 14.95 3.10
C GLY A 124 1.72 14.14 3.53
N LEU A 125 2.83 14.27 2.80
CA LEU A 125 4.10 13.63 3.12
C LEU A 125 5.16 14.72 3.36
N ASN A 126 5.94 14.57 4.42
CA ASN A 126 7.11 15.41 4.67
C ASN A 126 8.22 15.09 3.67
N CYS A 127 9.23 15.95 3.58
CA CYS A 127 10.43 15.65 2.80
C CYS A 127 11.17 14.42 3.39
N GLY A 128 11.67 13.54 2.53
CA GLY A 128 12.43 12.36 2.96
C GLY A 128 11.55 11.20 3.46
N TRP A 129 12.02 10.49 4.49
CA TRP A 129 11.37 9.29 5.01
C TRP A 129 10.16 9.61 5.90
N ASN A 130 9.06 8.89 5.66
CA ASN A 130 7.78 9.04 6.33
C ASN A 130 7.26 7.68 6.79
N GLN A 131 6.62 7.64 7.96
CA GLN A 131 5.84 6.51 8.42
C GLN A 131 4.35 6.85 8.31
N VAL A 132 3.65 6.18 7.39
CA VAL A 132 2.22 6.35 7.17
C VAL A 132 1.48 5.28 7.94
N LEU A 133 0.66 5.71 8.90
CA LEU A 133 -0.26 4.86 9.66
C LEU A 133 -1.68 5.08 9.13
N SER A 134 -2.34 4.00 8.70
CA SER A 134 -3.74 4.03 8.27
C SER A 134 -4.57 3.09 9.14
N PRO A 135 -5.45 3.63 10.01
CA PRO A 135 -6.40 2.82 10.77
C PRO A 135 -7.57 2.41 9.88
N PHE A 136 -7.81 1.11 9.73
CA PHE A 136 -8.96 0.59 8.99
C PHE A 136 -10.12 0.17 9.91
N SER A 137 -9.87 0.04 11.21
CA SER A 137 -10.92 -0.26 12.20
C SER A 137 -11.88 0.91 12.48
N ARG A 138 -11.49 2.16 12.20
CA ARG A 138 -12.32 3.35 12.47
C ARG A 138 -12.96 3.97 11.23
N GLY A 139 -12.67 3.45 10.04
CA GLY A 139 -13.14 4.01 8.76
C GLY A 139 -14.54 3.55 8.34
N VAL A 140 -15.20 2.72 9.14
CA VAL A 140 -16.55 2.19 8.85
C VAL A 140 -17.64 2.96 9.63
N ASP A 141 -17.29 3.68 10.69
CA ASP A 141 -18.20 4.53 11.47
C ASP A 141 -18.17 6.00 11.00
N LEU A 142 -18.33 6.21 9.69
CA LEU A 142 -18.72 7.52 9.17
C LEU A 142 -20.18 7.45 8.74
N SER A 143 -21.06 7.37 9.75
CA SER A 143 -22.50 7.63 9.66
C SER A 143 -22.80 9.01 10.23
#